data_AF-A0A7W4HBE4-F1
#
_entry.id   AF-A0A7W4HBE4-F1
#
_cell.length_a   1.000
_cell.length_b   1.000
_cell.length_c   1.000
_cell.angle_alpha   90.00
_cell.angle_beta   90.00
_cell.angle_gamma   90.00
#
_symmetry.space_group_name_H-M   'P 1'
#
loop_
_entity.id
_entity.type
_entity.pdbx_description
1 polymer ?
#
loop_
_entity_poly.entity_id
_entity_poly.type
_entity_poly.pdbx_seq_one_letter_code
_entity_poly.pdbx_strand_id
1 'polypeptide(L)'
;MLIRYGFEIRMYAMATMLAVLATIVLVLIEAEKNTKRRHLLQFAYAALVALGMLTLYYTIVIWLTHFAYLIWQTVKSKKPILRQEFWLMYILAVLLFTPWLFVAIKQFTNGALAQISEPMTVNNLLGVFSFNLLYKPIWQLDQIFGLLILGFITLFVVLLAKKIKNKQKNTSFLIFMAAGPLLVEILICLVKPMYVERYLVYSAPFLIALIAYLVFETRSKQRYFSMVYLFALVGFGIFNLQQVGNFNFQRMQKPDIREMATRISAISKKENKSNQAGTTELPILTDSPYEAIELGYYLPNNKIYFYAPYEELGGGYAPLNKSEFKIFNEQDLRKFNCVRYVYYDAKMTTILEDAGFSKTKNQDTEHALKYSDFCRK
;
A
#
# COMPACT_ATOMS: atom_id res chain seq x y z
N MET A 1 3.68 -4.52 9.99
CA MET A 1 3.76 -3.71 8.75
C MET A 1 5.11 -3.76 8.04
N LEU A 2 6.20 -3.26 8.65
CA LEU A 2 7.52 -3.19 7.98
C LEU A 2 8.01 -4.53 7.46
N ILE A 3 7.80 -5.62 8.21
CA ILE A 3 8.15 -6.98 7.79
C ILE A 3 7.38 -7.37 6.52
N ARG A 4 6.05 -7.20 6.50
CA ARG A 4 5.20 -7.50 5.33
C ARG A 4 5.66 -6.74 4.09
N TYR A 5 5.85 -5.44 4.21
CA TYR A 5 6.23 -4.58 3.08
C TYR A 5 7.72 -4.65 2.73
N GLY A 6 8.55 -5.27 3.58
CA GLY A 6 9.94 -5.59 3.26
C GLY A 6 10.08 -6.77 2.30
N PHE A 7 9.13 -7.71 2.32
CA PHE A 7 9.13 -8.86 1.41
C PHE A 7 8.28 -8.66 0.15
N GLU A 8 7.43 -7.63 0.16
CA GLU A 8 6.61 -7.28 -1.00
C GLU A 8 7.45 -6.47 -2.00
N ILE A 9 7.54 -6.91 -3.26
CA ILE A 9 8.24 -6.17 -4.34
C ILE A 9 7.38 -4.95 -4.71
N ARG A 10 7.43 -3.92 -3.87
CA ARG A 10 6.73 -2.65 -4.00
C ARG A 10 7.57 -1.50 -3.49
N MET A 11 7.20 -0.30 -3.92
CA MET A 11 7.86 0.97 -3.62
C MET A 11 7.91 1.36 -2.12
N TYR A 12 7.20 0.65 -1.24
CA TYR A 12 7.06 1.01 0.18
C TYR A 12 8.36 0.92 0.98
N ALA A 13 9.17 -0.13 0.76
CA ALA A 13 10.46 -0.28 1.43
C ALA A 13 11.44 0.84 1.03
N MET A 14 11.52 1.13 -0.28
CA MET A 14 12.34 2.22 -0.82
C MET A 14 11.87 3.59 -0.31
N ALA A 15 10.56 3.85 -0.33
CA ALA A 15 10.00 5.10 0.22
C ALA A 15 10.31 5.27 1.71
N THR A 16 10.24 4.19 2.48
CA THR A 16 10.60 4.20 3.91
C THR A 16 12.07 4.50 4.13
N MET A 17 12.95 3.87 3.34
CA MET A 17 14.39 4.15 3.39
C MET A 17 14.69 5.63 3.06
N LEU A 18 14.11 6.16 1.99
CA LEU A 18 14.28 7.56 1.59
C LEU A 18 13.77 8.53 2.66
N ALA A 19 12.62 8.25 3.28
CA ALA A 19 12.09 9.03 4.39
C ALA A 19 13.08 9.08 5.56
N VAL A 20 13.56 7.92 6.01
CA VAL A 20 14.52 7.83 7.14
C VAL A 20 15.84 8.53 6.80
N LEU A 21 16.40 8.30 5.60
CA LEU A 21 17.63 8.97 5.15
C LEU A 21 17.46 10.48 5.11
N ALA A 22 16.35 11.00 4.57
CA ALA A 22 16.07 12.41 4.52
C ALA A 22 15.96 13.02 5.93
N THR A 23 15.31 12.32 6.87
CA THR A 23 15.22 12.76 8.27
C THR A 23 16.60 12.78 8.94
N ILE A 24 17.46 11.78 8.69
CA ILE A 24 18.84 11.77 9.19
C ILE A 24 19.64 12.96 8.62
N VAL A 25 19.57 13.17 7.30
CA VAL A 25 20.25 14.30 6.65
C VAL A 25 19.75 15.64 7.22
N LEU A 26 18.45 15.77 7.49
CA LEU A 26 17.89 16.97 8.13
C LEU A 26 18.54 17.25 9.50
N VAL A 27 18.71 16.23 10.34
CA VAL A 27 19.38 16.35 11.63
C VAL A 27 20.87 16.69 11.46
N LEU A 28 21.54 16.11 10.46
CA LEU A 28 22.94 16.42 10.15
C LEU A 28 23.14 17.86 9.68
N ILE A 29 22.20 18.41 8.89
CA ILE A 29 22.22 19.82 8.46
C ILE A 29 22.20 20.76 9.68
N GLU A 30 21.39 20.47 10.70
CA GLU A 30 21.34 21.30 11.92
C GLU A 30 22.64 21.27 12.73
N ALA A 31 23.37 20.15 12.69
CA ALA A 31 24.61 19.96 13.44
C ALA A 31 25.86 20.46 12.71
N GLU A 32 25.80 20.57 11.38
CA GLU A 32 26.95 20.90 10.55
C GLU A 32 27.29 22.39 10.57
N LYS A 33 28.52 22.71 11.01
CA LYS A 33 29.01 24.08 11.12
C LYS A 33 29.66 24.57 9.83
N ASN A 34 30.21 23.66 9.01
CA ASN A 34 30.88 24.03 7.77
C ASN A 34 29.87 24.36 6.67
N THR A 35 29.88 25.60 6.18
CA THR A 35 28.96 26.11 5.15
C THR A 35 28.95 25.29 3.86
N LYS A 36 30.13 24.88 3.35
CA LYS A 36 30.20 24.09 2.09
C LYS A 36 29.53 22.73 2.24
N ARG A 37 29.83 22.04 3.36
CA ARG A 37 29.24 20.73 3.66
C ARG A 37 27.75 20.84 3.98
N ARG A 38 27.33 21.91 4.66
CA ARG A 38 25.92 22.22 4.90
C ARG A 38 25.14 22.35 3.59
N HIS A 39 25.65 23.10 2.62
CA HIS A 39 25.00 23.23 1.31
C HIS A 39 24.93 21.91 0.53
N LEU A 40 25.98 21.07 0.61
CA LEU A 40 25.96 19.73 0.04
C LEU A 40 24.85 18.86 0.67
N LEU A 41 24.72 18.90 2.00
CA LEU A 41 23.67 18.17 2.71
C LEU A 41 22.27 18.69 2.37
N GLN A 42 22.11 20.01 2.18
CA GLN A 42 20.85 20.62 1.74
C GLN A 42 20.45 20.16 0.32
N PHE A 43 21.41 20.10 -0.59
CA PHE A 43 21.21 19.54 -1.92
C PHE A 43 20.82 18.06 -1.84
N ALA A 44 21.54 17.27 -1.04
CA ALA A 44 21.22 15.86 -0.82
C ALA A 44 19.82 15.67 -0.23
N TYR A 45 19.42 16.51 0.74
CA TYR A 45 18.07 16.51 1.29
C TYR A 45 17.02 16.80 0.22
N ALA A 46 17.20 17.84 -0.59
CA ALA A 46 16.28 18.19 -1.67
C ALA A 46 16.15 17.05 -2.70
N ALA A 47 17.26 16.41 -3.05
CA ALA A 47 17.27 15.23 -3.92
C ALA A 47 16.53 14.05 -3.29
N LEU A 48 16.71 13.77 -1.99
CA LEU A 48 16.00 12.71 -1.29
C LEU A 48 14.48 12.96 -1.22
N VAL A 49 14.06 14.22 -1.00
CA VAL A 49 12.65 14.61 -1.06
C VAL A 49 12.07 14.37 -2.46
N ALA A 50 12.77 14.81 -3.51
CA ALA A 50 12.34 14.62 -4.89
C ALA A 50 12.28 13.13 -5.26
N LEU A 51 13.31 12.34 -4.90
CA LEU A 51 13.33 10.89 -5.11
C LEU A 51 12.21 10.18 -4.35
N GLY A 52 11.91 10.62 -3.13
CA GLY A 52 10.78 10.10 -2.36
C GLY A 52 9.45 10.37 -3.05
N MET A 53 9.24 11.60 -3.55
CA MET A 53 8.06 11.95 -4.33
C MET A 53 7.95 11.16 -5.64
N LEU A 54 9.06 10.93 -6.35
CA LEU A 54 9.10 10.10 -7.57
C LEU A 54 8.82 8.63 -7.27
N THR A 55 9.19 8.14 -6.09
CA THR A 55 8.97 6.75 -5.67
C THR A 55 7.53 6.53 -5.21
N LEU A 56 7.02 7.41 -4.37
CA LEU A 56 5.68 7.35 -3.80
C LEU A 56 5.21 8.78 -3.50
N TYR A 57 4.22 9.27 -4.25
CA TYR A 57 3.70 10.65 -4.07
C TYR A 57 3.23 10.94 -2.64
N TYR A 58 2.73 9.92 -1.96
CA TYR A 58 2.21 10.05 -0.60
C TYR A 58 3.31 10.35 0.44
N THR A 59 4.59 10.22 0.09
CA THR A 59 5.68 10.75 0.93
C THR A 59 5.58 12.27 1.15
N ILE A 60 4.76 12.99 0.38
CA ILE A 60 4.41 14.39 0.66
C ILE A 60 3.99 14.62 2.12
N VAL A 61 3.32 13.66 2.75
CA VAL A 61 2.88 13.74 4.14
C VAL A 61 4.07 13.86 5.11
N ILE A 62 5.15 13.10 4.91
CA ILE A 62 6.36 13.22 5.74
C ILE A 62 7.15 14.49 5.39
N TRP A 63 7.12 14.94 4.13
CA TRP A 63 7.77 16.20 3.74
C TRP A 63 7.06 17.42 4.33
N LEU A 64 5.74 17.44 4.34
CA LEU A 64 4.95 18.45 5.05
C LEU A 64 5.21 18.41 6.56
N THR A 65 5.43 17.22 7.12
CA THR A 65 5.83 17.08 8.53
C THR A 65 7.20 17.70 8.80
N HIS A 66 8.20 17.42 7.96
CA HIS A 66 9.52 18.06 8.06
C HIS A 66 9.42 19.58 7.94
N PHE A 67 8.63 20.08 6.98
CA PHE A 67 8.40 21.50 6.77
C PHE A 67 7.74 22.15 7.99
N ALA A 68 6.68 21.55 8.53
CA ALA A 68 6.00 22.02 9.74
C ALA A 68 6.92 22.05 10.96
N TYR A 69 7.78 21.03 11.12
CA TYR A 69 8.78 21.00 12.18
C TYR A 69 9.79 22.17 12.05
N LEU A 70 10.30 22.44 10.85
CA LEU A 70 11.24 23.54 10.60
C LEU A 70 10.60 24.91 10.86
N ILE A 71 9.34 25.11 10.47
CA ILE A 71 8.58 26.32 10.81
C ILE A 71 8.44 26.45 12.32
N TRP A 72 7.99 25.39 13.00
CA TRP A 72 7.80 25.40 14.45
C TRP A 72 9.11 25.72 15.19
N GLN A 73 10.22 25.13 14.77
CA GLN A 73 11.55 25.39 15.33
C GLN A 73 12.00 26.84 15.11
N THR A 74 11.73 27.40 13.93
CA THR A 74 12.07 28.78 13.56
C THR A 74 11.27 29.79 14.40
N VAL A 75 9.96 29.58 14.51
CA VAL A 75 9.05 30.39 15.35
C VAL A 75 9.47 30.32 16.82
N LYS A 76 9.72 29.11 17.33
CA LYS A 76 10.19 28.91 18.72
C LYS A 76 11.52 29.60 19.00
N SER A 77 12.39 29.68 18.00
CA SER A 77 13.70 30.36 18.09
C SER A 77 13.64 31.86 17.81
N LYS A 78 12.44 32.43 17.58
CA LYS A 78 12.21 33.85 17.23
C LYS A 78 13.02 34.33 16.02
N LYS A 79 13.33 33.43 15.08
CA LYS A 79 14.06 33.76 13.85
C LYS A 79 13.09 34.16 12.74
N PRO A 80 13.49 35.03 11.79
CA PRO A 80 12.64 35.39 10.66
C PRO A 80 12.45 34.21 9.71
N ILE A 81 11.19 33.81 9.48
CA ILE A 81 10.80 32.63 8.67
C ILE A 81 11.22 32.79 7.20
N LEU A 82 11.07 33.99 6.64
CA LEU A 82 11.35 34.25 5.21
C LEU A 82 12.86 34.21 4.86
N ARG A 83 13.76 34.31 5.86
CA ARG A 83 15.21 34.27 5.64
C ARG A 83 15.82 32.89 5.86
N GLN A 84 15.00 31.87 6.09
CA GLN A 84 15.52 30.53 6.37
C GLN A 84 15.91 29.78 5.09
N GLU A 85 17.03 29.05 5.15
CA GLU A 85 17.57 28.27 4.03
C GLU A 85 16.65 27.10 3.62
N PHE A 86 15.66 26.71 4.44
CA PHE A 86 14.75 25.62 4.09
C PHE A 86 13.87 25.91 2.87
N TRP A 87 13.57 27.18 2.57
CA TRP A 87 12.84 27.53 1.35
C TRP A 87 13.60 27.07 0.11
N LEU A 88 14.92 27.27 0.08
CA LEU A 88 15.78 26.83 -1.02
C LEU A 88 15.75 25.30 -1.17
N MET A 89 15.74 24.56 -0.07
CA MET A 89 15.65 23.09 -0.09
C MET A 89 14.35 22.61 -0.75
N TYR A 90 13.21 23.19 -0.39
CA TYR A 90 11.91 22.79 -0.97
C TYR A 90 11.74 23.29 -2.40
N ILE A 91 12.19 24.50 -2.73
CA ILE A 91 12.19 25.02 -4.11
C ILE A 91 13.02 24.09 -5.00
N LEU A 92 14.22 23.71 -4.56
CA LEU A 92 15.07 22.78 -5.30
C LEU A 92 14.42 21.41 -5.44
N ALA A 93 13.80 20.87 -4.40
CA ALA A 93 13.08 19.59 -4.47
C ALA A 93 11.93 19.62 -5.48
N VAL A 94 11.16 20.72 -5.51
CA VAL A 94 10.10 20.93 -6.51
C VAL A 94 10.68 21.01 -7.91
N LEU A 95 11.77 21.78 -8.12
CA LEU A 95 12.44 21.88 -9.41
C LEU A 95 12.93 20.53 -9.94
N LEU A 96 13.49 19.69 -9.06
CA LEU A 96 13.91 18.32 -9.40
C LEU A 96 12.72 17.41 -9.74
N PHE A 97 11.56 17.66 -9.15
CA PHE A 97 10.32 16.90 -9.42
C PHE A 97 9.54 17.44 -10.64
N THR A 98 9.79 18.67 -11.08
CA THR A 98 9.08 19.34 -12.17
C THR A 98 8.94 18.50 -13.45
N PRO A 99 9.96 17.75 -13.93
CA PRO A 99 9.82 16.94 -15.14
C PRO A 99 8.66 15.93 -15.07
N TRP A 100 8.32 15.47 -13.86
CA TRP A 100 7.25 14.50 -13.63
C TRP A 100 5.95 15.13 -13.12
N LEU A 101 5.96 16.41 -12.74
CA LEU A 101 4.83 17.10 -12.10
C LEU A 101 3.55 17.03 -12.95
N PHE A 102 3.66 17.23 -14.27
CA PHE A 102 2.51 17.18 -15.17
C PHE A 102 1.89 15.77 -15.24
N VAL A 103 2.71 14.73 -15.21
CA VAL A 103 2.25 13.33 -15.18
C VAL A 103 1.54 13.06 -13.85
N ALA A 104 2.13 13.51 -12.74
CA ALA A 104 1.53 13.36 -11.42
C ALA A 104 0.14 14.02 -11.34
N ILE A 105 -0.01 15.26 -11.85
CA ILE A 105 -1.30 15.96 -11.91
C ILE A 105 -2.32 15.12 -12.69
N LYS A 106 -1.94 14.62 -13.87
CA LYS A 106 -2.82 13.76 -14.69
C LYS A 106 -3.24 12.49 -13.95
N GLN A 107 -2.36 11.89 -13.16
CA GLN A 107 -2.69 10.70 -12.35
C GLN A 107 -3.68 11.00 -11.22
N PHE A 108 -3.62 12.19 -10.62
CA PHE A 108 -4.59 12.60 -9.60
C PHE A 108 -5.96 12.99 -10.16
N THR A 109 -6.00 13.51 -11.39
CA THR A 109 -7.25 13.89 -12.06
C THR A 109 -7.92 12.72 -12.80
N ASN A 110 -7.15 11.72 -13.21
CA ASN A 110 -7.71 10.53 -13.83
C ASN A 110 -8.31 9.61 -12.76
N GLY A 111 -9.49 9.05 -13.02
CA GLY A 111 -10.14 8.04 -12.16
C GLY A 111 -9.41 6.69 -12.06
N ALA A 112 -8.14 6.63 -12.48
CA ALA A 112 -7.30 5.43 -12.45
C ALA A 112 -6.82 5.08 -11.04
N LEU A 113 -6.89 6.01 -10.08
CA LEU A 113 -6.68 5.70 -8.67
C LEU A 113 -7.88 4.89 -8.17
N ALA A 114 -7.65 3.63 -7.83
CA ALA A 114 -8.67 2.76 -7.26
C ALA A 114 -9.29 3.43 -6.02
N GLN A 115 -10.62 3.47 -5.95
CA GLN A 115 -11.40 4.03 -4.82
C GLN A 115 -11.33 3.12 -3.58
N ILE A 116 -10.11 2.79 -3.14
CA ILE A 116 -9.84 1.98 -1.95
C ILE A 116 -9.43 2.87 -0.78
N SER A 117 -9.66 4.17 -0.91
CA SER A 117 -9.32 5.18 0.07
C SER A 117 -10.47 5.34 1.05
N GLU A 118 -10.13 5.38 2.33
CA GLU A 118 -11.10 5.57 3.41
C GLU A 118 -10.93 6.95 4.06
N PRO A 119 -11.94 7.43 4.80
CA PRO A 119 -11.77 8.57 5.68
C PRO A 119 -10.89 8.19 6.89
N MET A 120 -10.09 9.13 7.40
CA MET A 120 -9.34 8.95 8.63
C MET A 120 -10.27 9.10 9.86
N THR A 121 -10.93 8.00 10.24
CA THR A 121 -11.79 7.92 11.44
C THR A 121 -11.01 7.52 12.70
N VAL A 122 -11.63 7.63 13.87
CA VAL A 122 -11.05 7.11 15.13
C VAL A 122 -10.75 5.62 15.03
N ASN A 123 -11.63 4.85 14.38
CA ASN A 123 -11.40 3.43 14.12
C ASN A 123 -10.11 3.26 13.31
N ASN A 124 -9.97 3.97 12.20
CA ASN A 124 -8.79 3.88 11.32
C ASN A 124 -7.49 4.30 12.03
N LEU A 125 -7.55 5.28 12.93
CA LEU A 125 -6.41 5.64 13.78
C LEU A 125 -6.00 4.50 14.72
N LEU A 126 -6.95 3.80 15.34
CA LEU A 126 -6.67 2.58 16.12
C LEU A 126 -6.11 1.46 15.22
N GLY A 127 -6.62 1.38 13.99
CA GLY A 127 -6.13 0.51 12.95
C GLY A 127 -4.65 0.69 12.66
N VAL A 128 -4.15 1.94 12.61
CA VAL A 128 -2.72 2.21 12.44
C VAL A 128 -1.89 1.46 13.47
N PHE A 129 -2.24 1.53 14.76
CA PHE A 129 -1.50 0.85 15.82
C PHE A 129 -1.66 -0.67 15.75
N SER A 130 -2.90 -1.14 15.56
CA SER A 130 -3.21 -2.57 15.44
C SER A 130 -2.44 -3.22 14.29
N PHE A 131 -2.44 -2.60 13.11
CA PHE A 131 -1.80 -3.15 11.93
C PHE A 131 -0.26 -3.11 12.02
N ASN A 132 0.29 -2.08 12.68
CA ASN A 132 1.73 -1.99 12.91
C ASN A 132 2.23 -3.02 13.93
N LEU A 133 1.49 -3.26 15.02
CA LEU A 133 1.91 -4.11 16.15
C LEU A 133 1.43 -5.55 16.04
N LEU A 134 0.15 -5.77 15.73
CA LEU A 134 -0.51 -7.08 15.73
C LEU A 134 -0.80 -7.62 14.32
N TYR A 135 -0.58 -6.82 13.27
CA TYR A 135 -0.90 -7.16 11.88
C TYR A 135 -2.35 -7.63 11.70
N LYS A 136 -3.29 -6.96 12.39
CA LYS A 136 -4.74 -7.19 12.27
C LYS A 136 -5.46 -5.88 11.93
N PRO A 137 -6.38 -5.88 10.96
CA PRO A 137 -7.32 -4.78 10.80
C PRO A 137 -8.30 -4.75 11.98
N ILE A 138 -8.94 -3.60 12.20
CA ILE A 138 -9.78 -3.35 13.39
C ILE A 138 -10.92 -4.37 13.51
N TRP A 139 -11.56 -4.71 12.39
CA TRP A 139 -12.67 -5.65 12.36
C TRP A 139 -12.28 -7.10 12.69
N GLN A 140 -10.98 -7.43 12.72
CA GLN A 140 -10.45 -8.73 13.16
C GLN A 140 -9.92 -8.73 14.59
N LEU A 141 -10.04 -7.62 15.32
CA LEU A 141 -9.64 -7.55 16.72
C LEU A 141 -10.72 -8.19 17.59
N ASP A 142 -10.38 -9.32 18.21
CA ASP A 142 -11.18 -9.89 19.28
C ASP A 142 -10.95 -9.14 20.61
N GLN A 143 -11.64 -9.58 21.67
CA GLN A 143 -11.56 -8.96 22.99
C GLN A 143 -10.13 -8.95 23.57
N ILE A 144 -9.34 -10.01 23.34
CA ILE A 144 -7.98 -10.14 23.89
C ILE A 144 -7.05 -9.16 23.16
N PHE A 145 -7.05 -9.20 21.83
CA PHE A 145 -6.22 -8.29 21.04
C PHE A 145 -6.66 -6.83 21.20
N GLY A 146 -7.96 -6.58 21.37
CA GLY A 146 -8.49 -5.26 21.70
C GLY A 146 -7.95 -4.73 23.03
N LEU A 147 -7.95 -5.55 24.09
CA LEU A 147 -7.38 -5.18 25.39
C LEU A 147 -5.86 -4.96 25.32
N LEU A 148 -5.14 -5.74 24.50
CA LEU A 148 -3.72 -5.55 24.23
C LEU A 148 -3.43 -4.21 23.51
N ILE A 149 -4.22 -3.84 22.51
CA ILE A 149 -4.04 -2.52 21.87
C ILE A 149 -4.40 -1.39 22.83
N LEU A 150 -5.46 -1.54 23.62
CA LEU A 150 -5.83 -0.55 24.62
C LEU A 150 -4.72 -0.36 25.66
N GLY A 151 -4.18 -1.45 26.22
CA GLY A 151 -3.06 -1.42 27.16
C GLY A 151 -1.82 -0.77 26.57
N PHE A 152 -1.55 -1.01 25.28
CA PHE A 152 -0.48 -0.33 24.55
C PHE A 152 -0.72 1.18 24.46
N ILE A 153 -1.91 1.61 24.05
CA ILE A 153 -2.26 3.03 23.91
C ILE A 153 -2.16 3.73 25.27
N THR A 154 -2.70 3.12 26.34
CA THR A 154 -2.60 3.68 27.70
C THR A 154 -1.14 3.82 28.12
N LEU A 155 -0.32 2.78 27.94
CA LEU A 155 1.11 2.83 28.24
C LEU A 155 1.78 3.97 27.45
N PHE A 156 1.58 4.01 26.14
CA PHE A 156 2.17 5.00 25.26
C PHE A 156 1.80 6.43 25.66
N VAL A 157 0.52 6.70 25.90
CA VAL A 157 0.03 8.02 26.32
C VAL A 157 0.60 8.43 27.67
N VAL A 158 0.65 7.52 28.65
CA VAL A 158 1.22 7.82 29.98
C VAL A 158 2.71 8.16 29.89
N LEU A 159 3.48 7.40 29.12
CA LEU A 159 4.91 7.67 28.93
C LEU A 159 5.13 8.99 28.18
N LEU A 160 4.36 9.22 27.13
CA LEU A 160 4.42 10.45 26.34
C LEU A 160 4.08 11.68 27.18
N ALA A 161 3.01 11.64 27.97
CA ALA A 161 2.58 12.73 28.84
C ALA A 161 3.64 13.09 29.91
N LYS A 162 4.32 12.09 30.48
CA LYS A 162 5.44 12.32 31.41
C LYS A 162 6.59 13.05 30.72
N LYS A 163 6.90 12.71 29.47
CA LYS A 163 8.05 13.28 28.76
C LYS A 163 7.77 14.64 28.13
N ILE A 164 6.55 14.90 27.65
CA ILE A 164 6.14 16.21 27.13
C ILE A 164 6.37 17.33 28.16
N LYS A 165 6.15 17.04 29.45
CA LYS A 165 6.42 17.98 30.54
C LYS A 165 7.90 18.42 30.62
N ASN A 166 8.83 17.59 30.14
CA ASN A 166 10.26 17.79 30.32
C ASN A 166 10.94 18.58 29.16
N LYS A 167 10.17 19.14 28.21
CA LYS A 167 10.57 20.10 27.16
C LYS A 167 11.96 19.93 26.49
N GLN A 168 12.47 18.71 26.33
CA GLN A 168 13.75 18.49 25.64
C GLN A 168 13.62 18.61 24.11
N LYS A 169 14.59 19.27 23.46
CA LYS A 169 14.61 19.49 22.00
C LYS A 169 14.46 18.19 21.21
N ASN A 170 15.24 17.16 21.57
CA ASN A 170 15.25 15.88 20.85
C ASN A 170 13.92 15.13 21.00
N THR A 171 13.28 15.21 22.17
CA THR A 171 11.94 14.65 22.37
C THR A 171 10.92 15.32 21.45
N SER A 172 10.95 16.66 21.35
CA SER A 172 10.02 17.37 20.46
C SER A 172 10.20 16.94 19.01
N PHE A 173 11.44 16.76 18.54
CA PHE A 173 11.71 16.28 17.19
C PHE A 173 11.10 14.89 16.93
N LEU A 174 11.35 13.91 17.80
CA LEU A 174 10.80 12.57 17.65
C LEU A 174 9.26 12.54 17.69
N ILE A 175 8.65 13.37 18.55
CA ILE A 175 7.20 13.52 18.59
C ILE A 175 6.68 14.09 17.26
N PHE A 176 7.33 15.12 16.71
CA PHE A 176 6.96 15.69 15.41
C PHE A 176 7.06 14.63 14.30
N MET A 177 8.14 13.85 14.26
CA MET A 177 8.33 12.84 13.21
C MET A 177 7.36 11.65 13.32
N ALA A 178 6.94 11.28 14.54
CA ALA A 178 6.01 10.18 14.75
C ALA A 178 4.53 10.59 14.62
N ALA A 179 4.14 11.72 15.20
CA ALA A 179 2.75 12.19 15.22
C ALA A 179 2.42 13.10 14.04
N GLY A 180 3.40 13.81 13.49
CA GLY A 180 3.22 14.73 12.36
C GLY A 180 2.61 14.09 11.13
N PRO A 181 3.06 12.90 10.67
CA PRO A 181 2.46 12.27 9.50
C PRO A 181 0.99 11.92 9.72
N LEU A 182 0.62 11.50 10.93
CA LEU A 182 -0.78 11.22 11.28
C LEU A 182 -1.63 12.50 11.26
N LEU A 183 -1.11 13.60 11.81
CA LEU A 183 -1.82 14.88 11.82
C LEU A 183 -1.99 15.45 10.41
N VAL A 184 -0.92 15.42 9.60
CA VAL A 184 -0.99 15.85 8.20
C VAL A 184 -1.98 14.99 7.42
N GLU A 185 -2.00 13.68 7.67
CA GLU A 185 -2.95 12.78 7.03
C GLU A 185 -4.40 13.07 7.42
N ILE A 186 -4.67 13.32 8.71
CA ILE A 186 -5.99 13.75 9.17
C ILE A 186 -6.42 15.01 8.41
N LEU A 187 -5.53 16.01 8.27
CA LEU A 187 -5.83 17.25 7.56
C LEU A 187 -6.12 17.03 6.07
N ILE A 188 -5.39 16.14 5.40
CA ILE A 188 -5.65 15.78 4.00
C ILE A 188 -7.01 15.08 3.87
N CYS A 189 -7.31 14.17 4.78
CA CYS A 189 -8.57 13.44 4.82
C CYS A 189 -9.80 14.32 5.10
N LEU A 190 -9.64 15.50 5.70
CA LEU A 190 -10.72 16.49 5.85
C LEU A 190 -11.20 17.04 4.49
N VAL A 191 -10.32 17.07 3.49
CA VAL A 191 -10.66 17.54 2.14
C VAL A 191 -11.12 16.39 1.27
N LYS A 192 -10.38 15.28 1.28
CA LYS A 192 -10.69 14.09 0.48
C LYS A 192 -10.27 12.82 1.23
N PRO A 193 -11.17 11.83 1.42
CA PRO A 193 -10.80 10.53 1.96
C PRO A 193 -9.69 9.87 1.13
N MET A 194 -8.49 9.76 1.70
CA MET A 194 -7.29 9.23 1.03
C MET A 194 -6.49 8.25 1.90
N TYR A 195 -7.05 7.83 3.04
CA TYR A 195 -6.35 6.95 3.96
C TYR A 195 -6.34 5.50 3.46
N VAL A 196 -5.14 4.91 3.50
CA VAL A 196 -4.91 3.47 3.39
C VAL A 196 -3.72 3.13 4.30
N GLU A 197 -3.78 2.02 5.04
CA GLU A 197 -2.80 1.68 6.08
C GLU A 197 -1.36 1.66 5.54
N ARG A 198 -1.19 1.16 4.31
CA ARG A 198 0.12 1.04 3.65
C ARG A 198 0.76 2.37 3.31
N TYR A 199 -0.05 3.42 3.13
CA TYR A 199 0.47 4.73 2.77
C TYR A 199 1.21 5.40 3.91
N LEU A 200 0.96 5.01 5.16
CA LEU A 200 1.70 5.52 6.32
C LEU A 200 2.87 4.64 6.74
N VAL A 201 3.25 3.63 5.95
CA VAL A 201 4.29 2.68 6.41
C VAL A 201 5.65 3.35 6.65
N TYR A 202 5.99 4.40 5.91
CA TYR A 202 7.23 5.16 6.11
C TYR A 202 7.27 5.91 7.45
N SER A 203 6.13 6.08 8.12
CA SER A 203 6.06 6.71 9.44
C SER A 203 6.36 5.73 10.58
N ALA A 204 6.25 4.42 10.32
CA ALA A 204 6.43 3.37 11.32
C ALA A 204 7.82 3.41 12.00
N PRO A 205 8.95 3.63 11.28
CA PRO A 205 10.26 3.74 11.94
C PRO A 205 10.33 4.88 12.96
N PHE A 206 9.69 6.02 12.70
CA PHE A 206 9.68 7.15 13.63
C PHE A 206 8.81 6.87 14.86
N LEU A 207 7.68 6.19 14.67
CA LEU A 207 6.86 5.71 15.78
C LEU A 207 7.62 4.70 16.65
N ILE A 208 8.32 3.74 16.04
CA ILE A 208 9.17 2.77 16.74
C ILE A 208 10.28 3.48 17.51
N ALA A 209 10.98 4.44 16.88
CA ALA A 209 12.03 5.22 17.53
C ALA A 209 11.51 6.01 18.74
N LEU A 210 10.32 6.63 18.62
CA LEU A 210 9.68 7.32 19.73
C LEU A 210 9.31 6.36 20.86
N ILE A 211 8.69 5.21 20.55
CA ILE A 211 8.34 4.19 21.55
C ILE A 211 9.60 3.70 22.29
N ALA A 212 10.65 3.36 21.55
CA ALA A 212 11.92 2.93 22.12
C ALA A 212 12.49 4.00 23.06
N TYR A 213 12.56 5.25 22.60
CA TYR A 213 13.03 6.38 23.41
C TYR A 213 12.22 6.54 24.70
N LEU A 214 10.89 6.51 24.61
CA LEU A 214 10.00 6.64 25.77
C LEU A 214 10.19 5.52 26.78
N VAL A 215 10.41 4.28 26.33
CA VAL A 215 10.63 3.12 27.21
C VAL A 215 12.01 3.17 27.87
N PHE A 216 13.07 3.49 27.12
CA PHE A 216 14.44 3.54 27.64
C PHE A 216 14.66 4.62 28.71
N GLU A 217 13.90 5.71 28.65
CA GLU A 217 13.93 6.80 29.63
C GLU A 217 13.18 6.49 30.94
N THR A 218 12.54 5.32 31.06
CA THR A 218 11.81 4.94 32.28
C THR A 218 12.70 4.24 33.32
N ARG A 219 12.19 4.16 34.57
CA ARG A 219 12.85 3.42 35.66
C ARG A 219 13.04 1.94 35.29
N SER A 220 14.13 1.33 35.74
CA SER A 220 14.54 -0.03 35.36
C SER A 220 13.42 -1.10 35.42
N LYS A 221 12.62 -1.12 36.50
CA LYS A 221 11.48 -2.04 36.63
C LYS A 221 10.40 -1.80 35.56
N GLN A 222 9.97 -0.55 35.39
CA GLN A 222 8.95 -0.19 34.39
C GLN A 222 9.45 -0.46 32.97
N ARG A 223 10.72 -0.11 32.69
CA ARG A 223 11.39 -0.39 31.42
C ARG A 223 11.31 -1.87 31.07
N TYR A 224 11.65 -2.75 32.02
CA TYR A 224 11.61 -4.19 31.81
C TYR A 224 10.18 -4.68 31.46
N PHE A 225 9.18 -4.31 32.25
CA PHE A 225 7.78 -4.68 31.97
C PHE A 225 7.31 -4.16 30.61
N SER A 226 7.59 -2.90 30.27
CA SER A 226 7.23 -2.32 28.98
C SER A 226 7.92 -3.02 27.82
N MET A 227 9.19 -3.40 27.95
CA MET A 227 9.90 -4.16 26.93
C MET A 227 9.28 -5.54 26.72
N VAL A 228 9.09 -6.32 27.79
CA VAL A 228 8.46 -7.65 27.71
C VAL A 228 7.09 -7.57 27.02
N TYR A 229 6.29 -6.58 27.41
CA TYR A 229 4.99 -6.33 26.80
C TYR A 229 5.06 -6.02 25.30
N LEU A 230 5.95 -5.12 24.88
CA LEU A 230 6.12 -4.75 23.48
C LEU A 230 6.66 -5.90 22.63
N PHE A 231 7.60 -6.69 23.16
CA PHE A 231 8.10 -7.87 22.49
C PHE A 231 7.01 -8.93 22.34
N ALA A 232 6.18 -9.15 23.36
CA ALA A 232 5.03 -10.04 23.27
C ALA A 232 4.03 -9.58 22.19
N LEU A 233 3.68 -8.28 22.16
CA LEU A 233 2.80 -7.70 21.14
C LEU A 233 3.34 -7.93 19.72
N VAL A 234 4.60 -7.58 19.48
CA VAL A 234 5.22 -7.76 18.16
C VAL A 234 5.35 -9.24 17.83
N GLY A 235 5.63 -10.10 18.82
CA GLY A 235 5.65 -11.56 18.65
C GLY A 235 4.30 -12.10 18.18
N PHE A 236 3.20 -11.67 18.79
CA PHE A 236 1.85 -11.99 18.30
C PHE A 236 1.61 -11.43 16.90
N GLY A 237 2.08 -10.22 16.60
CA GLY A 237 1.97 -9.64 15.27
C GLY A 237 2.72 -10.42 14.18
N ILE A 238 3.91 -10.92 14.49
CA ILE A 238 4.70 -11.79 13.60
C ILE A 238 3.96 -13.11 13.39
N PHE A 239 3.45 -13.72 14.45
CA PHE A 239 2.66 -14.95 14.36
C PHE A 239 1.41 -14.75 13.49
N ASN A 240 0.65 -13.66 13.70
CA ASN A 240 -0.51 -13.31 12.88
C ASN A 240 -0.12 -13.09 11.41
N LEU A 241 0.98 -12.40 11.14
CA LEU A 241 1.51 -12.21 9.79
C LEU A 241 1.83 -13.55 9.12
N GLN A 242 2.46 -14.48 9.85
CA GLN A 242 2.78 -15.81 9.34
C GLN A 242 1.52 -16.62 9.02
N GLN A 243 0.49 -16.57 9.88
CA GLN A 243 -0.78 -17.28 9.68
C GLN A 243 -1.57 -16.72 8.49
N VAL A 244 -1.65 -15.38 8.39
CA VAL A 244 -2.38 -14.69 7.32
C VAL A 244 -1.67 -14.84 5.97
N GLY A 245 -0.34 -14.77 5.96
CA GLY A 245 0.47 -14.90 4.75
C GLY A 245 0.15 -13.82 3.70
N ASN A 246 -0.02 -14.24 2.45
CA ASN A 246 -0.25 -13.34 1.32
C ASN A 246 -1.71 -12.88 1.15
N PHE A 247 -2.41 -12.59 2.25
CA PHE A 247 -3.79 -12.12 2.17
C PHE A 247 -3.86 -10.65 1.72
N ASN A 248 -4.81 -10.36 0.84
CA ASN A 248 -5.17 -9.00 0.43
C ASN A 248 -6.39 -8.53 1.23
N PHE A 249 -6.14 -7.69 2.24
CA PHE A 249 -7.19 -7.14 3.11
C PHE A 249 -8.17 -6.21 2.39
N GLN A 250 -7.83 -5.69 1.21
CA GLN A 250 -8.74 -4.81 0.46
C GLN A 250 -9.73 -5.57 -0.40
N ARG A 251 -9.31 -6.73 -0.91
CA ARG A 251 -10.18 -7.64 -1.68
C ARG A 251 -10.74 -8.77 -0.82
N MET A 252 -10.31 -8.88 0.42
CA MET A 252 -10.70 -9.96 1.34
C MET A 252 -10.39 -11.36 0.78
N GLN A 253 -9.27 -11.48 0.07
CA GLN A 253 -8.92 -12.66 -0.72
C GLN A 253 -7.43 -12.97 -0.64
N LYS A 254 -7.07 -14.24 -0.74
CA LYS A 254 -5.68 -14.70 -0.89
C LYS A 254 -5.43 -14.97 -2.38
N PRO A 255 -4.50 -14.26 -3.05
CA PRO A 255 -4.20 -14.53 -4.45
C PRO A 255 -3.58 -15.93 -4.61
N ASP A 256 -4.21 -16.75 -5.44
CA ASP A 256 -3.90 -18.16 -5.70
C ASP A 256 -3.73 -18.46 -7.20
N ILE A 257 -3.39 -17.42 -7.98
CA ILE A 257 -3.29 -17.44 -9.44
C ILE A 257 -2.40 -18.59 -9.95
N ARG A 258 -1.28 -18.88 -9.28
CA ARG A 258 -0.37 -19.97 -9.67
C ARG A 258 -1.04 -21.34 -9.57
N GLU A 259 -1.77 -21.58 -8.48
CA GLU A 259 -2.48 -22.84 -8.25
C GLU A 259 -3.60 -22.99 -9.28
N MET A 260 -4.32 -21.90 -9.53
CA MET A 260 -5.36 -21.83 -10.56
C MET A 260 -4.82 -22.07 -11.97
N ALA A 261 -3.72 -21.44 -12.36
CA ALA A 261 -3.07 -21.67 -13.65
C ALA A 261 -2.61 -23.12 -13.82
N THR A 262 -2.08 -23.73 -12.74
CA THR A 262 -1.67 -25.14 -12.74
C THR A 262 -2.87 -26.07 -12.92
N ARG A 263 -4.01 -25.78 -12.27
CA ARG A 263 -5.26 -26.53 -12.44
C ARG A 263 -5.81 -26.41 -13.86
N ILE A 264 -5.89 -25.19 -14.40
CA ILE A 264 -6.34 -24.94 -15.77
C ILE A 264 -5.48 -25.75 -16.77
N SER A 265 -4.17 -25.72 -16.61
CA SER A 265 -3.23 -26.50 -17.44
C SER A 265 -3.39 -28.02 -17.29
N ALA A 266 -3.68 -28.49 -16.08
CA ALA A 266 -3.90 -29.92 -15.83
C ALA A 266 -5.21 -30.41 -16.44
N ILE A 267 -6.26 -29.58 -16.41
CA ILE A 267 -7.55 -29.87 -17.02
C ILE A 267 -7.42 -29.89 -18.55
N SER A 268 -6.78 -28.90 -19.16
CA SER A 268 -6.59 -28.88 -20.62
C SER A 268 -5.83 -30.12 -21.11
N LYS A 269 -4.80 -30.56 -20.35
CA LYS A 269 -4.09 -31.81 -20.63
C LYS A 269 -4.95 -33.07 -20.48
N LYS A 270 -5.89 -33.12 -19.54
CA LYS A 270 -6.81 -34.26 -19.36
C LYS A 270 -7.85 -34.30 -20.49
N GLU A 271 -8.42 -33.15 -20.85
CA GLU A 271 -9.36 -33.01 -21.96
C GLU A 271 -8.72 -33.46 -23.28
N ASN A 272 -7.48 -33.05 -23.53
CA ASN A 272 -6.71 -33.48 -24.71
C ASN A 272 -6.40 -34.98 -24.75
N LYS A 273 -6.29 -35.65 -23.59
CA LYS A 273 -6.03 -37.10 -23.52
C LYS A 273 -7.29 -37.95 -23.62
N SER A 274 -8.43 -37.44 -23.16
CA SER A 274 -9.70 -38.17 -23.14
C SER A 274 -10.37 -38.23 -24.51
N ASN A 275 -10.10 -37.25 -25.38
CA ASN A 275 -10.70 -37.16 -26.71
C ASN A 275 -9.60 -37.30 -27.78
N GLN A 276 -9.52 -38.46 -28.44
CA GLN A 276 -8.68 -38.66 -29.64
C GLN A 276 -9.11 -37.80 -30.85
N ALA A 277 -10.18 -37.00 -30.72
CA ALA A 277 -10.66 -36.09 -31.75
C ALA A 277 -10.48 -34.62 -31.30
N GLY A 278 -9.28 -34.08 -31.50
CA GLY A 278 -9.01 -32.68 -31.88
C GLY A 278 -9.80 -31.53 -31.24
N THR A 279 -10.17 -31.58 -29.95
CA THR A 279 -10.73 -30.40 -29.28
C THR A 279 -9.62 -29.43 -28.92
N THR A 280 -9.60 -28.30 -29.63
CA THR A 280 -8.80 -27.09 -29.31
C THR A 280 -9.02 -26.69 -27.86
N GLU A 281 -7.95 -26.34 -27.13
CA GLU A 281 -8.05 -25.86 -25.74
C GLU A 281 -9.13 -24.77 -25.61
N LEU A 282 -9.99 -24.88 -24.60
CA LEU A 282 -11.03 -23.90 -24.35
C LEU A 282 -10.41 -22.50 -24.16
N PRO A 283 -10.88 -21.48 -24.90
CA PRO A 283 -10.38 -20.12 -24.72
C PRO A 283 -10.69 -19.64 -23.30
N ILE A 284 -9.70 -19.03 -22.66
CA ILE A 284 -9.84 -18.48 -21.32
C ILE A 284 -10.40 -17.07 -21.45
N LEU A 285 -11.50 -16.79 -20.76
CA LEU A 285 -12.12 -15.47 -20.70
C LEU A 285 -12.06 -14.96 -19.26
N THR A 286 -11.55 -13.76 -19.05
CA THR A 286 -11.45 -13.15 -17.71
C THR A 286 -12.40 -11.98 -17.51
N ASP A 287 -12.79 -11.79 -16.24
CA ASP A 287 -13.71 -10.74 -15.82
C ASP A 287 -13.18 -9.32 -16.05
N SER A 288 -11.86 -9.15 -16.02
CA SER A 288 -11.20 -7.87 -16.30
C SER A 288 -9.78 -8.06 -16.87
N PRO A 289 -9.12 -6.97 -17.31
CA PRO A 289 -7.72 -7.02 -17.73
C PRO A 289 -6.78 -7.44 -16.59
N TYR A 290 -7.18 -7.28 -15.33
CA TYR A 290 -6.37 -7.62 -14.16
C TYR A 290 -6.05 -9.11 -14.10
N GLU A 291 -7.08 -9.96 -14.14
CA GLU A 291 -6.92 -11.41 -14.07
C GLU A 291 -6.20 -11.94 -15.30
N ALA A 292 -6.39 -11.32 -16.47
CA ALA A 292 -5.68 -11.71 -17.69
C ALA A 292 -4.18 -11.47 -17.61
N ILE A 293 -3.73 -10.33 -17.05
CA ILE A 293 -2.31 -10.08 -16.81
C ILE A 293 -1.74 -11.10 -15.82
N GLU A 294 -2.46 -11.35 -14.73
CA GLU A 294 -2.02 -12.29 -13.70
C GLU A 294 -1.90 -13.73 -14.25
N LEU A 295 -2.91 -14.20 -14.97
CA LEU A 295 -2.89 -15.54 -15.56
C LEU A 295 -1.90 -15.67 -16.71
N GLY A 296 -1.76 -14.63 -17.55
CA GLY A 296 -0.85 -14.64 -18.69
C GLY A 296 0.62 -14.83 -18.30
N TYR A 297 1.00 -14.40 -17.09
CA TYR A 297 2.33 -14.68 -16.53
C TYR A 297 2.58 -16.19 -16.33
N TYR A 298 1.57 -16.94 -15.87
CA TYR A 298 1.69 -18.37 -15.60
C TYR A 298 1.32 -19.25 -16.80
N LEU A 299 0.57 -18.70 -17.77
CA LEU A 299 0.09 -19.38 -18.97
C LEU A 299 0.52 -18.62 -20.24
N PRO A 300 1.84 -18.53 -20.52
CA PRO A 300 2.36 -17.66 -21.58
C PRO A 300 1.94 -18.07 -23.00
N ASN A 301 1.54 -19.32 -23.19
CA ASN A 301 1.15 -19.87 -24.49
C ASN A 301 -0.38 -19.90 -24.71
N ASN A 302 -1.17 -19.54 -23.71
CA ASN A 302 -2.63 -19.58 -23.79
C ASN A 302 -3.18 -18.24 -24.28
N LYS A 303 -4.19 -18.30 -25.13
CA LYS A 303 -4.95 -17.10 -25.54
C LYS A 303 -5.93 -16.74 -24.42
N ILE A 304 -5.64 -15.64 -23.73
CA ILE A 304 -6.45 -15.17 -22.60
C ILE A 304 -7.19 -13.92 -23.02
N TYR A 305 -8.49 -14.06 -23.21
CA TYR A 305 -9.44 -12.99 -23.48
C TYR A 305 -9.85 -12.30 -22.19
N PHE A 306 -10.13 -11.01 -22.26
CA PHE A 306 -10.53 -10.23 -21.09
C PHE A 306 -11.62 -9.24 -21.44
N TYR A 307 -12.53 -9.04 -20.50
CA TYR A 307 -13.59 -8.05 -20.66
C TYR A 307 -13.15 -6.66 -20.24
N ALA A 308 -13.41 -5.70 -21.12
CA ALA A 308 -13.13 -4.29 -20.89
C ALA A 308 -14.15 -3.44 -21.68
N PRO A 309 -15.25 -3.00 -21.04
CA PRO A 309 -16.30 -2.19 -21.66
C PRO A 309 -15.90 -0.71 -21.77
N TYR A 310 -14.63 -0.46 -22.09
CA TYR A 310 -14.04 0.87 -22.21
C TYR A 310 -13.37 0.98 -23.57
N GLU A 311 -13.57 2.08 -24.29
CA GLU A 311 -12.94 2.26 -25.61
C GLU A 311 -11.43 2.27 -25.48
N GLU A 312 -10.90 3.06 -24.55
CA GLU A 312 -9.48 3.13 -24.24
C GLU A 312 -9.15 2.60 -22.83
N LEU A 313 -8.08 1.81 -22.76
CA LEU A 313 -7.45 1.39 -21.51
C LEU A 313 -6.22 2.28 -21.25
N GLY A 314 -6.23 2.93 -20.08
CA GLY A 314 -5.13 3.77 -19.59
C GLY A 314 -4.46 3.19 -18.34
N GLY A 315 -3.44 3.90 -17.85
CA GLY A 315 -2.74 3.52 -16.62
C GLY A 315 -2.05 2.17 -16.72
N GLY A 316 -2.19 1.33 -15.70
CA GLY A 316 -1.58 -0.01 -15.65
C GLY A 316 -2.06 -0.99 -16.73
N TYR A 317 -3.20 -0.69 -17.38
CA TYR A 317 -3.76 -1.51 -18.46
C TYR A 317 -3.48 -0.95 -19.85
N ALA A 318 -2.75 0.16 -19.97
CA ALA A 318 -2.39 0.76 -21.26
C ALA A 318 -1.74 -0.22 -22.26
N PRO A 319 -0.86 -1.17 -21.84
CA PRO A 319 -0.31 -2.16 -22.77
C PRO A 319 -1.37 -3.06 -23.44
N LEU A 320 -2.55 -3.22 -22.81
CA LEU A 320 -3.64 -4.04 -23.33
C LEU A 320 -4.64 -3.28 -24.19
N ASN A 321 -4.45 -1.95 -24.36
CA ASN A 321 -5.44 -1.10 -25.02
C ASN A 321 -5.82 -1.57 -26.44
N LYS A 322 -4.81 -2.00 -27.21
CA LYS A 322 -4.96 -2.47 -28.60
C LYS A 322 -4.88 -3.99 -28.72
N SER A 323 -5.14 -4.71 -27.64
CA SER A 323 -5.08 -6.17 -27.64
C SER A 323 -6.23 -6.77 -28.45
N GLU A 324 -5.94 -7.74 -29.32
CA GLU A 324 -6.95 -8.53 -30.05
C GLU A 324 -7.77 -9.46 -29.12
N PHE A 325 -7.29 -9.66 -27.88
CA PHE A 325 -7.94 -10.47 -26.87
C PHE A 325 -8.98 -9.70 -26.05
N LYS A 326 -9.15 -8.41 -26.30
CA LYS A 326 -10.17 -7.58 -25.65
C LYS A 326 -11.58 -7.98 -26.10
N ILE A 327 -12.48 -8.10 -25.14
CA ILE A 327 -13.93 -8.25 -25.34
C ILE A 327 -14.59 -6.96 -24.88
N PHE A 328 -15.15 -6.21 -25.82
CA PHE A 328 -15.80 -4.92 -25.57
C PHE A 328 -17.30 -5.08 -25.32
N ASN A 329 -17.96 -5.95 -26.09
CA ASN A 329 -19.41 -6.17 -26.01
C ASN A 329 -19.80 -7.63 -26.27
N GLU A 330 -21.10 -7.94 -26.19
CA GLU A 330 -21.64 -9.27 -26.44
C GLU A 330 -21.41 -9.80 -27.86
N GLN A 331 -21.24 -8.91 -28.85
CA GLN A 331 -21.00 -9.33 -30.23
C GLN A 331 -19.63 -10.00 -30.35
N ASP A 332 -18.64 -9.51 -29.60
CA ASP A 332 -17.30 -10.12 -29.55
C ASP A 332 -17.30 -11.53 -28.96
N LEU A 333 -18.34 -11.89 -28.19
CA LEU A 333 -18.52 -13.23 -27.63
C LEU A 333 -19.03 -14.24 -28.68
N ARG A 334 -19.57 -13.76 -29.81
CA ARG A 334 -20.13 -14.65 -30.86
C ARG A 334 -19.10 -15.55 -31.52
N LYS A 335 -17.81 -15.21 -31.41
CA LYS A 335 -16.70 -16.03 -31.93
C LYS A 335 -16.43 -17.29 -31.10
N PHE A 336 -17.08 -17.44 -29.94
CA PHE A 336 -16.89 -18.59 -29.06
C PHE A 336 -18.14 -19.47 -28.99
N ASN A 337 -17.92 -20.78 -29.02
CA ASN A 337 -18.96 -21.78 -28.71
C ASN A 337 -18.92 -22.18 -27.23
N CYS A 338 -17.71 -22.29 -26.68
CA CYS A 338 -17.46 -22.53 -25.27
C CYS A 338 -16.28 -21.67 -24.80
N VAL A 339 -16.33 -21.20 -23.55
CA VAL A 339 -15.27 -20.43 -22.89
C VAL A 339 -15.06 -20.93 -21.48
N ARG A 340 -13.81 -20.89 -21.02
CA ARG A 340 -13.47 -21.05 -19.60
C ARG A 340 -13.44 -19.67 -18.96
N TYR A 341 -14.50 -19.33 -18.25
CA TYR A 341 -14.64 -18.03 -17.59
C TYR A 341 -13.93 -18.05 -16.24
N VAL A 342 -12.97 -17.14 -16.04
CA VAL A 342 -12.13 -17.03 -14.84
C VAL A 342 -12.33 -15.66 -14.18
N TYR A 343 -12.66 -15.64 -12.89
CA TYR A 343 -13.18 -14.43 -12.24
C TYR A 343 -12.96 -14.41 -10.72
N TYR A 344 -12.85 -13.19 -10.15
CA TYR A 344 -12.99 -12.97 -8.71
C TYR A 344 -14.45 -12.64 -8.33
N ASP A 345 -15.08 -11.69 -9.06
CA ASP A 345 -16.39 -11.11 -8.70
C ASP A 345 -17.56 -11.59 -9.57
N ALA A 346 -17.27 -12.30 -10.68
CA ALA A 346 -18.25 -12.87 -11.60
C ALA A 346 -19.09 -11.84 -12.39
N LYS A 347 -18.56 -10.66 -12.70
CA LYS A 347 -19.30 -9.53 -13.31
C LYS A 347 -19.85 -9.83 -14.69
N MET A 348 -19.18 -10.68 -15.48
CA MET A 348 -19.64 -11.08 -16.80
C MET A 348 -20.69 -12.19 -16.82
N THR A 349 -21.08 -12.76 -15.67
CA THR A 349 -21.99 -13.92 -15.66
C THR A 349 -23.30 -13.62 -16.39
N THR A 350 -23.92 -12.48 -16.12
CA THR A 350 -25.16 -12.04 -16.78
C THR A 350 -24.94 -11.80 -18.27
N ILE A 351 -23.83 -11.17 -18.65
CA ILE A 351 -23.48 -10.88 -20.05
C ILE A 351 -23.30 -12.18 -20.86
N LEU A 352 -22.70 -13.21 -20.24
CA LEU A 352 -22.54 -14.52 -20.86
C LEU A 352 -23.91 -15.21 -21.06
N GLU A 353 -24.77 -15.15 -20.05
CA GLU A 353 -26.13 -15.70 -20.12
C GLU A 353 -26.98 -15.01 -21.18
N ASP A 354 -26.95 -13.68 -21.24
CA ASP A 354 -27.63 -12.86 -22.27
C ASP A 354 -27.11 -13.16 -23.68
N ALA A 355 -25.80 -13.46 -23.81
CA ALA A 355 -25.17 -13.88 -25.06
C ALA A 355 -25.44 -15.36 -25.44
N GLY A 356 -26.32 -16.05 -24.71
CA GLY A 356 -26.80 -17.41 -24.99
C GLY A 356 -25.92 -18.53 -24.42
N PHE A 357 -24.97 -18.22 -23.54
CA PHE A 357 -24.16 -19.24 -22.89
C PHE A 357 -24.87 -19.80 -21.65
N SER A 358 -24.64 -21.08 -21.39
CA SER A 358 -25.09 -21.76 -20.19
C SER A 358 -23.92 -22.41 -19.48
N LYS A 359 -23.93 -22.36 -18.15
CA LYS A 359 -22.90 -22.94 -17.30
C LYS A 359 -22.98 -24.47 -17.38
N THR A 360 -21.90 -25.12 -17.82
CA THR A 360 -21.94 -26.55 -18.20
C THR A 360 -21.32 -27.49 -17.16
N LYS A 361 -20.31 -27.08 -16.37
CA LYS A 361 -19.84 -27.76 -15.13
C LYS A 361 -18.62 -27.03 -14.52
N ASN A 362 -18.26 -27.44 -13.30
CA ASN A 362 -17.08 -27.06 -12.50
C ASN A 362 -17.05 -25.60 -12.03
N GLN A 363 -17.55 -25.38 -10.82
CA GLN A 363 -17.21 -24.17 -10.06
C GLN A 363 -16.15 -24.55 -9.05
N ASP A 364 -14.95 -23.99 -9.18
CA ASP A 364 -13.98 -24.02 -8.09
C ASP A 364 -14.49 -23.07 -6.99
N THR A 365 -14.78 -23.63 -5.80
CA THR A 365 -15.22 -22.86 -4.63
C THR A 365 -14.15 -22.75 -3.56
N GLU A 366 -13.02 -23.46 -3.72
CA GLU A 366 -11.95 -23.48 -2.71
C GLU A 366 -11.03 -22.26 -2.83
N HIS A 367 -10.98 -21.64 -4.01
CA HIS A 367 -10.03 -20.61 -4.38
C HIS A 367 -10.69 -19.23 -4.49
N ALA A 368 -9.87 -18.18 -4.27
CA ALA A 368 -10.31 -16.80 -4.40
C ALA A 368 -10.59 -16.47 -5.87
N LEU A 369 -9.68 -16.83 -6.77
CA LEU A 369 -9.93 -16.81 -8.21
C LEU A 369 -10.68 -18.09 -8.59
N LYS A 370 -11.84 -17.95 -9.20
CA LYS A 370 -12.71 -19.06 -9.57
C LYS A 370 -12.72 -19.23 -11.07
N TYR A 371 -13.10 -20.42 -11.52
CA TYR A 371 -13.44 -20.64 -12.92
C TYR A 371 -14.76 -21.37 -13.08
N SER A 372 -15.39 -21.21 -14.23
CA SER A 372 -16.56 -21.95 -14.66
C SER A 372 -16.58 -22.05 -16.18
N ASP A 373 -16.96 -23.21 -16.70
CA ASP A 373 -17.06 -23.42 -18.14
C ASP A 373 -18.47 -23.04 -18.61
N PHE A 374 -18.52 -22.19 -19.64
CA PHE A 374 -19.74 -21.67 -20.26
C PHE A 374 -19.78 -22.10 -21.72
N CYS A 375 -20.86 -22.74 -22.15
CA CYS A 375 -21.07 -23.14 -23.53
C CYS A 375 -22.45 -22.68 -24.02
N ARG A 376 -22.51 -22.28 -25.28
CA ARG A 376 -23.80 -22.01 -25.94
C ARG A 376 -24.63 -23.28 -26.01
N LYS A 377 -25.94 -23.11 -25.80
CA LYS A 377 -26.91 -24.18 -26.00
C LYS A 377 -27.10 -24.48 -27.48
#